data_AF-A0A7C9P3Q3-F1
#
_entry.id   AF-A0A7C9P3Q3-F1
#
_cell.length_a   1.000
_cell.length_b   1.000
_cell.length_c   1.000
_cell.angle_alpha   90.00
_cell.angle_beta   90.00
_cell.angle_gamma   90.00
#
_symmetry.space_group_name_H-M   'P 1'
#
loop_
_entity.id
_entity.type
_entity.pdbx_description
1 polymer ?
#
loop_
_entity_poly.entity_id
_entity_poly.type
_entity_poly.pdbx_seq_one_letter_code
_entity_poly.pdbx_strand_id
1 'polypeptide(L)'
;MKYKKVLLASLLAASGFAGQSAYAAANWIGTADYTAGVGAGGDEEVVGPFSTYDFGSGVVLLKPTGTVGSTTSFNGYYQTFVTKHELAGVPVTGSNLLDNTYELTVVASFTQDVTVVSATTSDISVNSGGMFKLYRDTTPDRNFATDSGFSDGGLIMTGTILGGVGSAFSTGGMIFGATDISIAITGYDTSVYEPDTIATGGGIFTLRLGSPLDAPFLSGVTSVQGNSVVSGDFKFAADGYLALAVPEAQTYAMMLAGLGLVGFMARRARATV
;
A
#
# COMPACT_ATOMS: atom_id res chain seq x y z
N MET A 1 -42.04 25.76 -8.50
CA MET A 1 -40.76 26.11 -9.19
C MET A 1 -39.77 26.70 -8.18
N LYS A 2 -38.95 25.89 -7.48
CA LYS A 2 -37.82 26.40 -6.66
C LYS A 2 -36.83 25.30 -6.19
N TYR A 3 -36.68 24.21 -6.94
CA TYR A 3 -35.74 23.12 -6.60
C TYR A 3 -34.86 22.70 -7.79
N LYS A 4 -34.25 23.66 -8.48
CA LYS A 4 -33.33 23.38 -9.61
C LYS A 4 -32.02 24.18 -9.57
N LYS A 5 -31.60 24.68 -8.41
CA LYS A 5 -30.36 25.50 -8.29
C LYS A 5 -29.38 25.05 -7.20
N VAL A 6 -29.49 23.82 -6.70
CA VAL A 6 -28.51 23.25 -5.73
C VAL A 6 -27.62 22.19 -6.37
N LEU A 7 -27.84 21.82 -7.64
CA LEU A 7 -27.08 20.76 -8.32
C LEU A 7 -25.86 21.25 -9.14
N LEU A 8 -25.44 22.51 -8.96
CA LEU A 8 -24.37 23.10 -9.79
C LEU A 8 -23.22 23.74 -8.99
N ALA A 9 -23.25 23.66 -7.65
CA ALA A 9 -22.18 24.16 -6.79
C ALA A 9 -21.26 23.03 -6.27
N SER A 10 -21.64 21.76 -6.44
CA SER A 10 -20.83 20.59 -6.07
C SER A 10 -19.98 20.01 -7.22
N LEU A 11 -20.05 20.58 -8.43
CA LEU A 11 -19.20 20.17 -9.57
C LEU A 11 -18.10 21.20 -9.93
N LEU A 12 -18.03 22.32 -9.23
CA LEU A 12 -17.10 23.43 -9.54
C LEU A 12 -16.04 23.65 -8.45
N ALA A 13 -15.69 22.59 -7.72
CA ALA A 13 -14.49 22.51 -6.89
C ALA A 13 -13.47 21.49 -7.46
N ALA A 14 -13.58 21.17 -8.76
CA ALA A 14 -12.73 20.21 -9.46
C ALA A 14 -11.90 20.83 -10.61
N SER A 15 -11.90 22.15 -10.79
CA SER A 15 -11.21 22.80 -11.92
C SER A 15 -9.97 23.64 -11.52
N GLY A 16 -9.40 23.38 -10.34
CA GLY A 16 -8.21 24.09 -9.84
C GLY A 16 -6.87 23.36 -10.03
N PHE A 17 -6.87 22.12 -10.51
CA PHE A 17 -5.65 21.33 -10.71
C PHE A 17 -5.45 20.97 -12.19
N ALA A 18 -5.48 21.98 -13.07
CA ALA A 18 -4.83 21.87 -14.37
C ALA A 18 -3.36 22.31 -14.23
N GLY A 19 -2.64 21.66 -13.32
CA GLY A 19 -1.21 21.84 -13.11
C GLY A 19 -0.53 20.52 -13.37
N GLN A 20 0.02 20.37 -14.59
CA GLN A 20 0.80 19.23 -15.08
C GLN A 20 0.15 17.85 -14.89
N SER A 21 -0.24 17.23 -16.00
CA SER A 21 -0.42 15.78 -16.05
C SER A 21 0.91 15.13 -15.65
N ALA A 22 1.07 14.78 -14.37
CA ALA A 22 1.99 13.75 -13.97
C ALA A 22 1.49 12.49 -14.68
N TYR A 23 2.25 12.01 -15.67
CA TYR A 23 1.99 10.70 -16.23
C TYR A 23 2.15 9.70 -15.08
N ALA A 24 1.07 9.05 -14.68
CA ALA A 24 1.13 8.01 -13.67
C ALA A 24 2.20 6.98 -14.07
N ALA A 25 3.07 6.62 -13.12
CA ALA A 25 4.10 5.61 -13.34
C ALA A 25 3.47 4.35 -13.94
N ALA A 26 4.14 3.76 -14.94
CA ALA A 26 3.63 2.55 -15.57
C ALA A 26 3.72 1.37 -14.58
N ASN A 27 2.71 0.50 -14.60
CA ASN A 27 2.76 -0.73 -13.80
C ASN A 27 4.01 -1.54 -14.18
N TRP A 28 4.69 -2.05 -13.16
CA TRP A 28 5.70 -3.08 -13.33
C TRP A 28 4.99 -4.35 -13.75
N ILE A 29 5.51 -5.00 -14.79
CA ILE A 29 5.02 -6.29 -15.25
C ILE A 29 6.24 -7.20 -15.29
N GLY A 30 6.21 -8.24 -14.47
CA GLY A 30 7.34 -9.16 -14.39
C GLY A 30 6.98 -10.48 -13.75
N THR A 31 8.01 -11.25 -13.47
CA THR A 31 7.97 -12.58 -12.89
C THR A 31 8.68 -12.55 -11.54
N ALA A 32 8.16 -13.32 -10.60
CA ALA A 32 8.80 -13.61 -9.33
C ALA A 32 9.19 -15.10 -9.31
N ASP A 33 10.47 -15.40 -9.18
CA ASP A 33 10.99 -16.74 -8.92
C ASP A 33 11.17 -16.93 -7.41
N TYR A 34 10.15 -17.47 -6.75
CA TYR A 34 10.22 -17.75 -5.32
C TYR A 34 11.07 -18.97 -4.98
N THR A 35 11.62 -19.68 -5.96
CA THR A 35 12.61 -20.76 -5.72
C THR A 35 14.04 -20.21 -5.64
N ALA A 36 14.22 -18.92 -5.95
CA ALA A 36 15.50 -18.21 -5.91
C ALA A 36 15.62 -17.27 -4.70
N GLY A 37 16.82 -16.73 -4.45
CA GLY A 37 17.04 -15.75 -3.38
C GLY A 37 17.20 -16.31 -1.98
N VAL A 38 17.49 -15.42 -1.03
CA VAL A 38 17.87 -15.82 0.33
C VAL A 38 16.68 -16.43 1.08
N GLY A 39 16.85 -17.65 1.59
CA GLY A 39 15.82 -18.36 2.36
C GLY A 39 14.79 -19.08 1.50
N ALA A 40 15.14 -19.48 0.27
CA ALA A 40 14.29 -20.34 -0.56
C ALA A 40 14.43 -21.81 -0.12
N GLY A 41 13.31 -22.53 -0.10
CA GLY A 41 13.21 -23.96 0.17
C GLY A 41 13.44 -24.82 -1.08
N GLY A 42 13.21 -24.26 -2.27
CA GLY A 42 13.29 -24.93 -3.56
C GLY A 42 12.01 -25.68 -3.94
N ASP A 43 10.98 -25.62 -3.11
CA ASP A 43 9.64 -26.19 -3.30
C ASP A 43 8.54 -25.10 -3.39
N GLU A 44 8.94 -23.85 -3.58
CA GLU A 44 8.08 -22.75 -4.00
C GLU A 44 7.87 -22.75 -5.53
N GLU A 45 7.47 -21.62 -6.11
CA GLU A 45 7.13 -21.54 -7.54
C GLU A 45 7.62 -20.27 -8.22
N VAL A 46 7.62 -20.30 -9.55
CA VAL A 46 7.83 -19.15 -10.41
C VAL A 46 6.47 -18.62 -10.85
N VAL A 47 6.14 -17.37 -10.53
CA VAL A 47 4.87 -16.74 -10.86
C VAL A 47 5.09 -15.52 -11.75
N GLY A 48 4.45 -15.49 -12.92
CA GLY A 48 4.45 -14.33 -13.79
C GLY A 48 3.86 -14.64 -15.17
N PRO A 49 3.59 -13.59 -15.98
CA PRO A 49 3.74 -12.18 -15.63
C PRO A 49 2.63 -11.69 -14.69
N PHE A 50 2.97 -10.79 -13.75
CA PHE A 50 2.02 -10.11 -12.87
C PHE A 50 2.44 -8.65 -12.63
N SER A 51 1.52 -7.84 -12.11
CA SER A 51 1.77 -6.45 -11.70
C SER A 51 1.30 -6.13 -10.29
N THR A 52 0.50 -7.02 -9.71
CA THR A 52 -0.24 -6.74 -8.48
C THR A 52 -0.23 -7.96 -7.56
N TYR A 53 -0.07 -7.72 -6.27
CA TYR A 53 -0.39 -8.67 -5.21
C TYR A 53 -1.78 -8.37 -4.68
N ASP A 54 -2.68 -9.35 -4.71
CA ASP A 54 -3.94 -9.27 -3.98
C ASP A 54 -3.74 -9.79 -2.56
N PHE A 55 -4.20 -9.05 -1.56
CA PHE A 55 -4.05 -9.45 -0.17
C PHE A 55 -5.26 -10.22 0.33
N GLY A 56 -5.05 -11.01 1.38
CA GLY A 56 -6.13 -11.56 2.17
C GLY A 56 -6.63 -10.54 3.20
N SER A 57 -7.67 -10.94 3.93
CA SER A 57 -8.12 -10.20 5.11
C SER A 57 -7.03 -10.16 6.17
N GLY A 58 -6.44 -8.99 6.35
CA GLY A 58 -5.45 -8.65 7.36
C GLY A 58 -6.04 -7.88 8.55
N VAL A 59 -5.16 -7.42 9.42
CA VAL A 59 -5.52 -6.63 10.62
C VAL A 59 -4.75 -5.33 10.65
N VAL A 60 -5.47 -4.22 10.86
CA VAL A 60 -4.87 -2.92 11.22
C VAL A 60 -5.16 -2.63 12.69
N LEU A 61 -4.11 -2.39 13.46
CA LEU A 61 -4.17 -1.85 14.81
C LEU A 61 -3.79 -0.37 14.79
N LEU A 62 -4.70 0.50 15.23
CA LEU A 62 -4.44 1.92 15.43
C LEU A 62 -4.40 2.23 16.93
N LYS A 63 -3.30 2.82 17.38
CA LYS A 63 -3.10 3.25 18.76
C LYS A 63 -3.08 4.79 18.80
N PRO A 64 -4.04 5.45 19.46
CA PRO A 64 -4.10 6.92 19.50
C PRO A 64 -2.89 7.47 20.26
N THR A 65 -2.27 8.52 19.73
CA THR A 65 -1.09 9.18 20.31
C THR A 65 -1.39 10.58 20.83
N GLY A 66 -2.46 11.21 20.36
CA GLY A 66 -2.89 12.53 20.79
C GLY A 66 -4.09 13.04 20.01
N THR A 67 -4.74 14.09 20.50
CA THR A 67 -5.81 14.78 19.78
C THR A 67 -5.62 16.29 19.90
N VAL A 68 -5.68 16.97 18.76
CA VAL A 68 -5.59 18.43 18.66
C VAL A 68 -6.78 18.90 17.83
N GLY A 69 -7.69 19.64 18.45
CA GLY A 69 -8.94 20.04 17.79
C GLY A 69 -9.78 18.82 17.40
N SER A 70 -10.13 18.72 16.11
CA SER A 70 -10.89 17.60 15.53
C SER A 70 -10.01 16.49 14.95
N THR A 71 -8.69 16.57 15.12
CA THR A 71 -7.73 15.63 14.55
C THR A 71 -7.12 14.76 15.64
N THR A 72 -7.21 13.44 15.47
CA THR A 72 -6.55 12.44 16.32
C THR A 72 -5.43 11.78 15.54
N SER A 73 -4.22 11.76 16.12
CA SER A 73 -3.05 11.10 15.57
C SER A 73 -2.96 9.66 16.06
N PHE A 74 -2.47 8.76 15.22
CA PHE A 74 -2.34 7.34 15.51
C PHE A 74 -0.99 6.79 15.07
N ASN A 75 -0.47 5.85 15.86
CA ASN A 75 0.47 4.84 15.36
C ASN A 75 -0.34 3.68 14.78
N GLY A 76 -0.02 3.27 13.56
CA GLY A 76 -0.66 2.17 12.85
C GLY A 76 0.28 0.99 12.65
N TYR A 77 -0.24 -0.21 12.83
CA TYR A 77 0.43 -1.48 12.59
C TYR A 77 -0.47 -2.36 11.75
N TYR A 78 0.07 -2.94 10.67
CA TYR A 78 -0.68 -3.75 9.73
C TYR A 78 0.03 -5.08 9.49
N GLN A 79 -0.75 -6.17 9.43
CA GLN A 79 -0.30 -7.49 9.01
C GLN A 79 -1.32 -8.08 8.02
N THR A 80 -0.83 -8.70 6.97
CA THR A 80 -1.63 -9.50 6.02
C THR A 80 -0.77 -10.54 5.32
N PHE A 81 -1.34 -11.22 4.34
CA PHE A 81 -0.70 -12.16 3.44
C PHE A 81 -1.21 -11.96 2.00
N VAL A 82 -0.44 -12.41 1.03
CA VAL A 82 -0.83 -12.43 -0.39
C VAL A 82 -1.68 -13.67 -0.65
N THR A 83 -2.82 -13.51 -1.33
CA THR A 83 -3.67 -14.63 -1.75
C THR A 83 -3.44 -15.06 -3.19
N LYS A 84 -2.97 -14.14 -4.04
CA LYS A 84 -2.69 -14.36 -5.46
C LYS A 84 -1.91 -13.20 -6.07
N HIS A 85 -1.34 -13.49 -7.22
CA HIS A 85 -0.77 -12.50 -8.13
C HIS A 85 -1.78 -12.18 -9.23
N GLU A 86 -1.84 -10.92 -9.63
CA GLU A 86 -2.74 -10.48 -10.68
C GLU A 86 -2.00 -9.70 -11.77
N LEU A 87 -2.46 -9.88 -13.01
CA LEU A 87 -2.10 -9.05 -14.14
C LEU A 87 -3.36 -8.36 -14.66
N ALA A 88 -3.38 -7.03 -14.62
CA ALA A 88 -4.53 -6.22 -15.04
C ALA A 88 -5.86 -6.65 -14.37
N GLY A 89 -5.81 -7.02 -13.08
CA GLY A 89 -6.97 -7.46 -12.28
C GLY A 89 -7.43 -8.89 -12.55
N VAL A 90 -6.63 -9.68 -13.29
CA VAL A 90 -6.90 -11.10 -13.54
C VAL A 90 -5.88 -11.95 -12.79
N PRO A 91 -6.30 -12.94 -11.98
CA PRO A 91 -5.39 -13.84 -11.30
C PRO A 91 -4.48 -14.60 -12.28
N VAL A 92 -3.19 -14.66 -11.97
CA VAL A 92 -2.22 -15.46 -12.74
C VAL A 92 -2.51 -16.94 -12.52
N THR A 93 -2.72 -17.67 -13.62
CA THR A 93 -3.05 -19.10 -13.57
C THR A 93 -1.81 -19.94 -13.26
N GLY A 94 -2.00 -21.04 -12.51
CA GLY A 94 -0.95 -22.02 -12.27
C GLY A 94 -0.09 -21.78 -11.02
N SER A 95 -0.31 -20.66 -10.31
CA SER A 95 0.17 -20.49 -8.94
C SER A 95 -0.68 -21.36 -8.01
N ASN A 96 -0.11 -22.45 -7.53
CA ASN A 96 -0.80 -23.45 -6.70
C ASN A 96 -0.03 -23.78 -5.41
N LEU A 97 1.18 -23.23 -5.27
CA LEU A 97 2.05 -23.51 -4.13
C LEU A 97 2.02 -22.41 -3.06
N LEU A 98 1.58 -21.20 -3.43
CA LEU A 98 1.28 -20.12 -2.49
C LEU A 98 0.24 -20.57 -1.46
N ASP A 99 0.52 -20.28 -0.19
CA ASP A 99 -0.22 -20.70 1.00
C ASP A 99 -0.26 -22.22 1.24
N ASN A 100 0.60 -22.99 0.58
CA ASN A 100 0.68 -24.44 0.72
C ASN A 100 2.11 -24.93 1.04
N THR A 101 3.09 -24.59 0.21
CA THR A 101 4.52 -24.88 0.49
C THR A 101 5.27 -23.66 0.98
N TYR A 102 4.78 -22.47 0.64
CA TYR A 102 5.30 -21.19 1.12
C TYR A 102 4.17 -20.19 1.27
N GLU A 103 4.39 -19.11 2.00
CA GLU A 103 3.48 -17.98 2.09
C GLU A 103 4.23 -16.66 1.86
N LEU A 104 3.48 -15.66 1.42
CA LEU A 104 3.97 -14.30 1.31
C LEU A 104 3.24 -13.45 2.32
N THR A 105 3.96 -12.95 3.32
CA THR A 105 3.39 -12.15 4.41
C THR A 105 3.84 -10.71 4.33
N VAL A 106 2.94 -9.81 4.67
CA VAL A 106 3.16 -8.37 4.61
C VAL A 106 3.01 -7.79 5.99
N VAL A 107 3.96 -6.94 6.36
CA VAL A 107 3.86 -6.10 7.55
C VAL A 107 4.14 -4.66 7.19
N ALA A 108 3.39 -3.74 7.80
CA ALA A 108 3.62 -2.32 7.64
C ALA A 108 3.40 -1.56 8.94
N SER A 109 4.19 -0.51 9.18
CA SER A 109 3.97 0.41 10.29
C SER A 109 3.95 1.84 9.77
N PHE A 110 3.05 2.65 10.30
CA PHE A 110 2.83 4.00 9.81
C PHE A 110 2.33 4.92 10.91
N THR A 111 2.31 6.21 10.63
CA THR A 111 1.55 7.16 11.43
C THR A 111 0.47 7.76 10.56
N GLN A 112 -0.66 8.11 11.16
CA GLN A 112 -1.74 8.77 10.43
C GLN A 112 -2.48 9.75 11.33
N ASP A 113 -3.13 10.71 10.68
CA ASP A 113 -4.03 11.66 11.28
C ASP A 113 -5.45 11.42 10.76
N VAL A 114 -6.41 11.37 11.68
CA VAL A 114 -7.83 11.23 11.37
C VAL A 114 -8.55 12.50 11.82
N THR A 115 -9.12 13.23 10.87
CA THR A 115 -9.82 14.49 11.13
C THR A 115 -11.32 14.29 11.01
N VAL A 116 -12.06 14.54 12.09
CA VAL A 116 -13.53 14.47 12.08
C VAL A 116 -14.07 15.63 11.26
N VAL A 117 -14.81 15.32 10.18
CA VAL A 117 -15.44 16.29 9.27
C VAL A 117 -16.91 16.50 9.62
N SER A 118 -17.58 15.43 10.06
CA SER A 118 -18.97 15.47 10.50
C SER A 118 -19.22 14.43 11.60
N ALA A 119 -20.45 14.33 12.11
CA ALA A 119 -20.81 13.33 13.11
C ALA A 119 -20.58 11.87 12.64
N THR A 120 -20.51 11.63 11.33
CA THR A 120 -20.37 10.29 10.75
C THR A 120 -19.19 10.15 9.80
N THR A 121 -18.44 11.22 9.52
CA THR A 121 -17.40 11.20 8.48
C THR A 121 -16.10 11.75 9.03
N SER A 122 -15.01 11.08 8.71
CA SER A 122 -13.65 11.52 8.98
C SER A 122 -12.77 11.41 7.75
N ASP A 123 -11.85 12.35 7.59
CA ASP A 123 -10.77 12.26 6.61
C ASP A 123 -9.56 11.56 7.25
N ILE A 124 -8.82 10.79 6.47
CA ILE A 124 -7.62 10.07 6.88
C ILE A 124 -6.44 10.61 6.07
N SER A 125 -5.35 10.95 6.75
CA SER A 125 -4.07 11.30 6.16
C SER A 125 -3.00 10.37 6.72
N VAL A 126 -2.45 9.49 5.89
CA VAL A 126 -1.28 8.67 6.26
C VAL A 126 -0.04 9.51 6.03
N ASN A 127 0.81 9.61 7.06
CA ASN A 127 2.00 10.42 7.04
C ASN A 127 3.18 9.65 6.41
N SER A 128 4.08 10.39 5.77
CA SER A 128 5.31 9.84 5.19
C SER A 128 6.25 9.29 6.27
N GLY A 129 7.05 8.27 5.93
CA GLY A 129 8.10 7.72 6.78
C GLY A 129 7.75 6.40 7.46
N GLY A 130 6.56 5.85 7.19
CA GLY A 130 6.22 4.48 7.57
C GLY A 130 7.04 3.44 6.83
N MET A 131 7.01 2.20 7.30
CA MET A 131 7.68 1.05 6.69
C MET A 131 6.69 0.11 6.04
N PHE A 132 7.12 -0.51 4.95
CA PHE A 132 6.47 -1.65 4.29
C PHE A 132 7.50 -2.76 4.11
N LYS A 133 7.10 -4.01 4.38
CA LYS A 133 7.93 -5.19 4.14
C LYS A 133 7.08 -6.35 3.63
N LEU A 134 7.65 -7.12 2.70
CA LEU A 134 7.11 -8.38 2.20
C LEU A 134 8.14 -9.48 2.48
N TYR A 135 7.67 -10.54 3.12
CA TYR A 135 8.45 -11.72 3.46
C TYR A 135 7.98 -12.90 2.62
N ARG A 136 8.91 -13.75 2.22
CA ARG A 136 8.61 -15.12 1.79
C ARG A 136 8.94 -16.04 2.95
N ASP A 137 7.94 -16.75 3.43
CA ASP A 137 8.12 -17.82 4.41
C ASP A 137 7.94 -19.19 3.76
N THR A 138 8.89 -20.09 3.94
CA THR A 138 8.84 -21.47 3.43
C THR A 138 8.13 -22.42 4.40
N THR A 139 7.66 -21.90 5.53
CA THR A 139 6.84 -22.61 6.51
C THR A 139 5.53 -21.85 6.66
N PRO A 140 4.45 -22.28 5.99
CA PRO A 140 3.16 -21.60 6.11
C PRO A 140 2.58 -21.71 7.52
N ASP A 141 2.82 -20.70 8.36
CA ASP A 141 2.44 -20.71 9.77
C ASP A 141 1.94 -19.37 10.32
N ARG A 142 1.71 -18.36 9.46
CA ARG A 142 1.07 -17.09 9.84
C ARG A 142 -0.15 -17.31 10.72
N ASN A 143 -0.20 -16.59 11.82
CA ASN A 143 -1.28 -16.70 12.78
C ASN A 143 -1.56 -15.37 13.46
N PHE A 144 -2.70 -14.76 13.14
CA PHE A 144 -3.15 -13.50 13.73
C PHE A 144 -3.50 -13.59 15.22
N ALA A 145 -3.87 -14.78 15.73
CA ALA A 145 -4.22 -14.94 17.14
C ALA A 145 -2.98 -14.95 18.04
N THR A 146 -1.88 -15.52 17.55
CA THR A 146 -0.59 -15.59 18.25
C THR A 146 0.40 -14.51 17.80
N ASP A 147 0.09 -13.73 16.76
CA ASP A 147 0.96 -12.68 16.18
C ASP A 147 2.34 -13.25 15.78
N SER A 148 2.31 -14.36 15.04
CA SER A 148 3.48 -15.13 14.58
C SER A 148 3.40 -15.47 13.09
N GLY A 149 4.51 -15.86 12.46
CA GLY A 149 4.57 -16.28 11.05
C GLY A 149 4.57 -15.13 10.01
N PHE A 150 4.54 -13.87 10.46
CA PHE A 150 4.46 -12.72 9.54
C PHE A 150 5.81 -12.10 9.16
N SER A 151 6.92 -12.48 9.80
CA SER A 151 8.20 -11.75 9.66
C SER A 151 9.46 -12.58 9.94
N ASP A 152 9.29 -13.89 9.97
CA ASP A 152 10.25 -14.97 10.23
C ASP A 152 10.80 -15.61 8.96
N GLY A 153 10.12 -15.40 7.82
CA GLY A 153 10.63 -15.72 6.49
C GLY A 153 11.77 -14.80 6.00
N GLY A 154 12.21 -15.05 4.77
CA GLY A 154 13.16 -14.21 4.04
C GLY A 154 12.53 -12.89 3.60
N LEU A 155 13.16 -11.76 3.96
CA LEU A 155 12.72 -10.43 3.51
C LEU A 155 13.05 -10.25 2.02
N ILE A 156 12.03 -10.16 1.17
CA ILE A 156 12.20 -10.09 -0.30
C ILE A 156 11.83 -8.71 -0.88
N MET A 157 11.13 -7.86 -0.14
CA MET A 157 10.86 -6.48 -0.55
C MET A 157 10.71 -5.57 0.67
N THR A 158 11.25 -4.36 0.58
CA THR A 158 11.12 -3.29 1.57
C THR A 158 10.75 -1.99 0.89
N GLY A 159 9.98 -1.16 1.61
CA GLY A 159 9.59 0.15 1.14
C GLY A 159 9.37 1.15 2.26
N THR A 160 9.31 2.42 1.88
CA THR A 160 8.94 3.53 2.75
C THR A 160 7.60 4.08 2.29
N ILE A 161 6.64 4.16 3.19
CA ILE A 161 5.34 4.78 2.93
C ILE A 161 5.58 6.28 2.71
N LEU A 162 5.21 6.78 1.53
CA LEU A 162 5.30 8.20 1.17
C LEU A 162 4.12 8.99 1.72
N GLY A 163 3.01 8.31 1.97
CA GLY A 163 1.80 8.86 2.56
C GLY A 163 0.58 8.22 1.94
N GLY A 164 -0.58 8.77 2.25
CA GLY A 164 -1.85 8.28 1.74
C GLY A 164 -3.01 9.14 2.16
N VAL A 165 -4.11 9.03 1.43
CA VAL A 165 -5.34 9.77 1.71
C VAL A 165 -6.50 8.80 1.76
N GLY A 166 -7.43 9.06 2.65
CA GLY A 166 -8.59 8.20 2.82
C GLY A 166 -9.74 8.91 3.47
N SER A 167 -10.82 8.16 3.64
CA SER A 167 -11.98 8.60 4.42
C SER A 167 -12.56 7.42 5.17
N ALA A 168 -13.20 7.72 6.29
CA ALA A 168 -13.99 6.77 7.06
C ALA A 168 -15.39 7.30 7.30
N PHE A 169 -16.35 6.38 7.31
CA PHE A 169 -17.75 6.61 7.60
C PHE A 169 -18.21 5.71 8.76
N SER A 170 -18.88 6.30 9.73
CA SER A 170 -19.46 5.60 10.88
C SER A 170 -20.98 5.48 10.74
N THR A 171 -21.50 4.27 10.92
CA THR A 171 -22.94 3.99 10.91
C THR A 171 -23.27 2.77 11.74
N GLY A 172 -24.31 2.86 12.58
CA GLY A 172 -24.80 1.72 13.36
C GLY A 172 -23.76 1.05 14.27
N GLY A 173 -22.78 1.81 14.76
CA GLY A 173 -21.67 1.28 15.57
C GLY A 173 -20.52 0.64 14.77
N MET A 174 -20.64 0.60 13.44
CA MET A 174 -19.58 0.17 12.54
C MET A 174 -18.81 1.37 11.98
N ILE A 175 -17.54 1.16 11.64
CA ILE A 175 -16.75 2.10 10.86
C ILE A 175 -16.27 1.40 9.59
N PHE A 176 -16.45 2.07 8.45
CA PHE A 176 -15.93 1.66 7.15
C PHE A 176 -14.99 2.73 6.65
N GLY A 177 -13.82 2.35 6.14
CA GLY A 177 -12.89 3.30 5.55
C GLY A 177 -12.23 2.74 4.30
N ALA A 178 -11.66 3.64 3.53
CA ALA A 178 -10.73 3.31 2.46
C ALA A 178 -9.59 4.32 2.46
N THR A 179 -8.37 3.82 2.28
CA THR A 179 -7.16 4.63 2.21
C THR A 179 -6.35 4.21 1.00
N ASP A 180 -6.03 5.16 0.13
CA ASP A 180 -5.04 4.99 -0.94
C ASP A 180 -3.66 5.34 -0.38
N ILE A 181 -2.71 4.42 -0.51
CA ILE A 181 -1.35 4.54 0.04
C ILE A 181 -0.34 4.46 -1.09
N SER A 182 0.65 5.35 -1.03
CA SER A 182 1.83 5.34 -1.91
C SER A 182 3.07 4.89 -1.15
N ILE A 183 3.88 4.05 -1.77
CA ILE A 183 5.07 3.42 -1.21
C ILE A 183 6.23 3.60 -2.21
N ALA A 184 7.36 4.11 -1.73
CA ALA A 184 8.62 3.98 -2.45
C ALA A 184 9.23 2.61 -2.12
N ILE A 185 9.48 1.78 -3.12
CA ILE A 185 10.19 0.51 -2.91
C ILE A 185 11.67 0.84 -2.81
N THR A 186 12.25 0.58 -1.64
CA THR A 186 13.63 0.95 -1.30
C THR A 186 14.61 -0.20 -1.45
N GLY A 187 14.10 -1.42 -1.62
CA GLY A 187 14.90 -2.60 -1.94
C GLY A 187 14.02 -3.82 -2.16
N TYR A 188 14.51 -4.75 -2.98
CA TYR A 188 13.92 -6.08 -3.18
C TYR A 188 15.01 -7.06 -3.63
N ASP A 189 14.74 -8.35 -3.50
CA ASP A 189 15.66 -9.39 -3.94
C ASP A 189 15.59 -9.53 -5.47
N THR A 190 16.62 -9.06 -6.16
CA THR A 190 16.69 -9.06 -7.63
C THR A 190 16.91 -10.46 -8.22
N SER A 191 17.20 -11.47 -7.39
CA SER A 191 17.16 -12.86 -7.82
C SER A 191 15.74 -13.45 -7.81
N VAL A 192 14.82 -12.83 -7.05
CA VAL A 192 13.40 -13.18 -7.06
C VAL A 192 12.69 -12.44 -8.19
N TYR A 193 12.93 -11.14 -8.38
CA TYR A 193 12.13 -10.33 -9.30
C TYR A 193 12.85 -10.02 -10.62
N GLU A 194 12.17 -10.30 -11.74
CA GLU A 194 12.60 -9.91 -13.10
C GLU A 194 11.43 -9.26 -13.86
N PRO A 195 11.57 -8.04 -14.41
CA PRO A 195 12.78 -7.22 -14.44
C PRO A 195 13.08 -6.50 -13.12
N ASP A 196 14.38 -6.32 -12.84
CA ASP A 196 14.92 -5.52 -11.74
C ASP A 196 14.69 -4.01 -11.96
N THR A 197 13.42 -3.60 -11.98
CA THR A 197 12.98 -2.22 -12.24
C THR A 197 11.82 -1.76 -11.35
N ILE A 198 11.50 -2.49 -10.28
CA ILE A 198 10.45 -2.07 -9.34
C ILE A 198 10.93 -0.81 -8.61
N ALA A 199 10.12 0.24 -8.58
CA ALA A 199 10.50 1.49 -7.90
C ALA A 199 9.45 1.98 -6.91
N THR A 200 8.18 1.73 -7.19
CA THR A 200 7.09 2.16 -6.32
C THR A 200 6.04 1.07 -6.20
N GLY A 201 5.27 1.17 -5.14
CA GLY A 201 4.09 0.36 -4.90
C GLY A 201 2.96 1.27 -4.44
N GLY A 202 1.73 0.90 -4.75
CA GLY A 202 0.57 1.61 -4.23
C GLY A 202 -0.67 0.73 -4.23
N GLY A 203 -1.67 1.13 -3.47
CA GLY A 203 -2.89 0.36 -3.37
C GLY A 203 -3.93 1.00 -2.48
N ILE A 204 -5.16 0.55 -2.66
CA ILE A 204 -6.30 0.95 -1.84
C ILE A 204 -6.52 -0.14 -0.80
N PHE A 205 -6.58 0.29 0.46
CA PHE A 205 -6.88 -0.56 1.61
C PHE A 205 -8.24 -0.18 2.16
N THR A 206 -9.14 -1.15 2.19
CA THR A 206 -10.43 -1.03 2.86
C THR A 206 -10.29 -1.41 4.33
N LEU A 207 -11.03 -0.72 5.19
CA LEU A 207 -10.99 -0.89 6.65
C LEU A 207 -12.42 -1.12 7.14
N ARG A 208 -12.61 -2.12 8.01
CA ARG A 208 -13.90 -2.38 8.64
C ARG A 208 -13.74 -2.71 10.12
N LEU A 209 -14.51 -2.00 10.95
CA LEU A 209 -14.57 -2.19 12.41
C LEU A 209 -16.03 -2.34 12.84
N GLY A 210 -16.27 -3.19 13.83
CA GLY A 210 -17.59 -3.36 14.45
C GLY A 210 -18.57 -4.21 13.64
N SER A 211 -18.14 -4.74 12.48
CA SER A 211 -18.95 -5.65 11.67
C SER A 211 -19.07 -7.03 12.34
N PRO A 212 -20.29 -7.59 12.47
CA PRO A 212 -20.49 -8.95 12.96
C PRO A 212 -19.80 -10.02 12.10
N LEU A 213 -19.53 -9.73 10.82
CA LEU A 213 -18.84 -10.64 9.91
C LEU A 213 -17.34 -10.77 10.24
N ASP A 214 -16.73 -9.71 10.77
CA ASP A 214 -15.30 -9.71 11.13
C ASP A 214 -15.09 -10.08 12.59
N ALA A 215 -16.14 -10.05 13.42
CA ALA A 215 -16.03 -10.31 14.85
C ALA A 215 -15.35 -11.65 15.18
N PRO A 216 -15.65 -12.79 14.50
CA PRO A 216 -14.94 -14.04 14.76
C PRO A 216 -13.44 -13.93 14.50
N PHE A 217 -13.06 -13.35 13.36
CA PHE A 217 -11.66 -13.13 12.98
C PHE A 217 -10.94 -12.21 13.97
N LEU A 218 -11.51 -11.04 14.26
CA LEU A 218 -10.89 -10.03 15.11
C LEU A 218 -10.89 -10.42 16.59
N SER A 219 -11.78 -11.29 17.05
CA SER A 219 -11.88 -11.64 18.48
C SER A 219 -10.62 -12.33 19.03
N GLY A 220 -9.95 -13.14 18.20
CA GLY A 220 -8.72 -13.85 18.59
C GLY A 220 -7.46 -12.98 18.59
N VAL A 221 -7.50 -11.81 17.97
CA VAL A 221 -6.29 -10.99 17.73
C VAL A 221 -5.98 -10.13 18.94
N THR A 222 -4.89 -10.43 19.66
CA THR A 222 -4.51 -9.73 20.90
C THR A 222 -3.27 -8.84 20.75
N SER A 223 -2.52 -8.96 19.66
CA SER A 223 -1.46 -8.04 19.25
C SER A 223 -1.31 -8.00 17.73
N VAL A 224 -0.62 -6.98 17.24
CA VAL A 224 -0.22 -6.85 15.82
C VAL A 224 1.23 -6.35 15.80
N GLN A 225 2.13 -7.11 15.17
CA GLN A 225 3.59 -6.84 15.14
C GLN A 225 4.18 -6.61 16.55
N GLY A 226 3.78 -7.43 17.52
CA GLY A 226 4.20 -7.34 18.91
C GLY A 226 3.54 -6.21 19.71
N ASN A 227 2.65 -5.41 19.11
CA ASN A 227 1.94 -4.35 19.82
C ASN A 227 0.63 -4.89 20.37
N SER A 228 0.53 -5.03 21.69
CA SER A 228 -0.70 -5.50 22.34
C SER A 228 -1.88 -4.55 22.10
N VAL A 229 -3.06 -5.14 21.92
CA VAL A 229 -4.34 -4.46 21.85
C VAL A 229 -4.78 -4.11 23.27
N VAL A 230 -5.02 -2.82 23.53
CA VAL A 230 -5.50 -2.33 24.82
C VAL A 230 -6.78 -1.50 24.66
N SER A 231 -7.42 -1.17 25.77
CA SER A 231 -8.60 -0.30 25.76
C SER A 231 -8.27 1.06 25.13
N GLY A 232 -9.11 1.49 24.17
CA GLY A 232 -8.92 2.74 23.41
C GLY A 232 -8.21 2.56 22.07
N ASP A 233 -7.63 1.39 21.79
CA ASP A 233 -7.13 1.06 20.47
C ASP A 233 -8.29 0.74 19.50
N PHE A 234 -8.07 0.97 18.20
CA PHE A 234 -8.97 0.52 17.16
C PHE A 234 -8.36 -0.64 16.38
N LYS A 235 -9.14 -1.69 16.17
CA LYS A 235 -8.71 -2.91 15.48
C LYS A 235 -9.63 -3.21 14.30
N PHE A 236 -9.14 -2.96 13.09
CA PHE A 236 -9.90 -3.13 11.86
C PHE A 236 -9.52 -4.45 11.19
N ALA A 237 -10.51 -5.11 10.60
CA ALA A 237 -10.25 -6.00 9.49
C ALA A 237 -9.92 -5.13 8.27
N ALA A 238 -8.89 -5.53 7.53
CA ALA A 238 -8.40 -4.75 6.40
C ALA A 238 -8.14 -5.64 5.20
N ASP A 239 -8.50 -5.16 4.02
CA ASP A 239 -8.36 -5.88 2.76
C ASP A 239 -7.92 -4.90 1.66
N GLY A 240 -7.08 -5.32 0.74
CA GLY A 240 -6.49 -4.45 -0.27
C GLY A 240 -5.51 -5.18 -1.17
N TYR A 241 -4.71 -4.40 -1.90
CA TYR A 241 -3.73 -4.93 -2.85
C TYR A 241 -2.49 -4.04 -2.88
N LEU A 242 -1.44 -4.53 -3.53
CA LEU A 242 -0.24 -3.77 -3.86
C LEU A 242 0.04 -3.87 -5.36
N ALA A 243 -0.18 -2.78 -6.08
CA ALA A 243 0.24 -2.63 -7.47
C ALA A 243 1.67 -2.09 -7.51
N LEU A 244 2.54 -2.78 -8.24
CA LEU A 244 3.94 -2.40 -8.43
C LEU A 244 4.10 -1.52 -9.68
N ALA A 245 5.04 -0.59 -9.64
CA ALA A 245 5.32 0.32 -10.75
C ALA A 245 6.82 0.55 -10.98
N VAL A 246 7.18 0.77 -12.24
CA VAL A 246 8.54 1.15 -12.67
C VAL A 246 8.77 2.66 -12.51
N PRO A 247 10.02 3.15 -12.51
CA PRO A 247 10.28 4.58 -12.54
C PRO A 247 9.59 5.27 -13.73
N GLU A 248 9.14 6.51 -13.55
CA GLU A 248 8.66 7.34 -14.64
C GLU A 248 9.78 7.56 -15.68
N ALA A 249 9.75 6.82 -16.78
CA ALA A 249 10.77 6.87 -17.83
C ALA A 249 10.91 8.28 -18.46
N GLN A 250 9.87 9.11 -18.41
CA GLN A 250 9.84 10.41 -19.09
C GLN A 250 10.52 11.54 -18.30
N THR A 251 10.51 11.51 -16.98
CA THR A 251 11.09 12.59 -16.16
C THR A 251 12.61 12.65 -16.34
N TYR A 252 13.29 11.49 -16.41
CA TYR A 252 14.73 11.42 -16.65
C TYR A 252 15.10 11.77 -18.09
N ALA A 253 14.33 11.32 -19.08
CA ALA A 253 14.56 11.65 -20.49
C ALA A 253 14.32 13.15 -20.77
N MET A 254 13.29 13.75 -20.18
CA MET A 254 12.98 15.18 -20.31
C MET A 254 13.94 16.06 -19.52
N MET A 255 14.41 15.63 -18.34
CA MET A 255 15.48 16.32 -17.61
C MET A 255 16.79 16.31 -18.40
N LEU A 256 17.17 15.16 -18.98
CA LEU A 256 18.36 15.06 -19.83
C LEU A 256 18.22 15.86 -21.13
N ALA A 257 17.04 15.85 -21.77
CA ALA A 257 16.76 16.68 -22.93
C ALA A 257 16.81 18.19 -22.58
N GLY A 258 16.27 18.57 -21.41
CA GLY A 258 16.33 19.93 -20.89
C GLY A 258 17.76 20.40 -20.59
N LEU A 259 18.57 19.56 -19.92
CA LEU A 259 19.99 19.83 -19.68
C LEU A 259 20.80 19.90 -20.97
N GLY A 260 20.52 19.03 -21.93
CA GLY A 260 21.13 19.05 -23.26
C GLY A 260 20.82 20.34 -24.02
N LEU A 261 19.58 20.84 -23.93
CA LEU A 261 19.15 22.10 -24.53
C LEU A 261 19.82 23.30 -23.86
N VAL A 262 19.88 23.34 -22.52
CA VAL A 262 20.58 24.40 -21.77
C VAL A 262 22.08 24.40 -22.11
N GLY A 263 22.71 23.23 -22.18
CA GLY A 263 24.10 23.09 -22.61
C GLY A 263 24.34 23.58 -24.05
N PHE A 264 23.41 23.28 -24.97
CA PHE A 264 23.45 23.77 -26.35
C PHE A 264 23.30 25.31 -26.44
N MET A 265 22.37 25.89 -25.68
CA MET A 265 22.16 27.35 -25.62
C MET A 265 23.37 28.06 -25.00
N ALA A 266 23.96 27.52 -23.93
CA ALA A 266 25.17 28.06 -23.30
C ALA A 266 26.40 27.99 -24.25
N ARG A 267 26.54 26.92 -25.03
CA ARG A 267 27.58 26.80 -26.06
C ARG A 267 27.40 27.86 -27.17
N ARG A 268 26.16 28.10 -27.61
CA ARG A 268 25.87 29.13 -28.62
C ARG A 268 26.17 30.54 -28.10
N ALA A 269 25.84 30.82 -26.84
CA ALA A 269 26.12 32.12 -26.22
C ALA A 269 27.64 32.43 -26.15
N ARG A 270 28.50 31.42 -25.93
CA ARG A 270 29.96 31.59 -25.93
C ARG A 270 30.60 31.68 -27.31
N ALA A 271 29.96 31.20 -28.37
CA ALA A 271 30.47 31.29 -29.73
C ALA A 271 30.20 32.65 -30.41
N THR A 272 29.50 33.55 -29.72
CA THR A 272 29.11 34.88 -30.23
C THR A 272 29.76 36.04 -29.46
N VAL A 273 30.77 35.75 -28.64
CA VAL A 273 31.66 36.71 -27.95
C VAL A 273 33.08 36.41 -28.40
#